data_AF-U2YM06-F1
#
_entry.id   AF-U2YM06-F1
#
_cell.length_a   1.000
_cell.length_b   1.000
_cell.length_c   1.000
_cell.angle_alpha   90.00
_cell.angle_beta   90.00
_cell.angle_gamma   90.00
#
_symmetry.space_group_name_H-M   'P 1'
#
loop_
_entity.id
_entity.type
_entity.pdbx_description
1 polymer ?
#
loop_
_entity_poly.entity_id
_entity_poly.type
_entity_poly.pdbx_seq_one_letter_code
_entity_poly.pdbx_strand_id
1 'polypeptide(L)'
;MRFSRLRLNGFKSFVDPTDLVIEDGLTGVVGPNGCGKSNLLEALRWVMGENRPTAMRGGGMEDVIFAGAATRPARNHAEVMLSIDNAERLAPAAFNDADTLEIGRRITRDLGSAYRLNGREVRARDVQMLFADASTGSQSPALVRQGQISELINAKPTARRRILEEAAGISGLYQRRHEAELKLRGAEANLSRVDDVVESQAAQLATLARQARTRRATARSGPPCARPRGCCCGCAGTPPRRCAAPPRKSCARWRRPPPGPTGSPPARSRRAPPPKPRCRPCARRRPSPLPC
;
A
#
# COMPACT_ATOMS: atom_id res chain seq x y z
N MET A 1 -9.39 3.84 30.54
CA MET A 1 -8.02 3.45 30.13
C MET A 1 -7.00 4.07 31.06
N ARG A 2 -6.16 3.27 31.73
CA ARG A 2 -5.13 3.77 32.67
C ARG A 2 -3.77 3.18 32.32
N PHE A 3 -2.70 3.96 32.44
CA PHE A 3 -1.35 3.44 32.19
C PHE A 3 -0.85 2.73 33.44
N SER A 4 -0.46 1.46 33.31
CA SER A 4 -0.02 0.64 34.45
C SER A 4 1.51 0.46 34.49
N ARG A 5 2.15 0.34 33.33
CA ARG A 5 3.60 0.13 33.23
C ARG A 5 4.17 0.71 31.96
N LEU A 6 5.35 1.31 32.07
CA LEU A 6 6.18 1.75 30.95
C LEU A 6 7.54 1.05 31.03
N ARG A 7 7.86 0.25 30.01
CA ARG A 7 9.15 -0.44 29.87
C ARG A 7 9.97 0.24 28.77
N LEU A 8 11.22 0.56 29.06
CA LEU A 8 12.15 1.20 28.14
C LEU A 8 13.38 0.32 27.97
N ASN A 9 13.89 0.20 26.73
CA ASN A 9 15.12 -0.51 26.44
C ASN A 9 15.86 0.18 25.29
N GLY A 10 17.11 0.60 25.51
CA GLY A 10 17.93 1.29 24.51
C GLY A 10 17.39 2.66 24.07
N PHE A 11 16.45 3.23 24.82
CA PHE A 11 15.78 4.48 24.48
C PHE A 11 16.47 5.68 25.11
N LYS A 12 17.12 6.51 24.30
CA LYS A 12 17.87 7.70 24.74
C LYS A 12 18.80 7.37 25.92
N SER A 13 18.59 7.99 27.08
CA SER A 13 19.39 7.77 28.29
C SER A 13 19.18 6.39 28.94
N PHE A 14 18.12 5.66 28.59
CA PHE A 14 17.79 4.35 29.15
C PHE A 14 18.45 3.23 28.35
N VAL A 15 19.70 2.91 28.69
CA VAL A 15 20.50 1.89 27.98
C VAL A 15 20.10 0.47 28.32
N ASP A 16 19.75 0.24 29.59
CA ASP A 16 19.35 -1.05 30.13
C ASP A 16 17.82 -1.11 30.28
N PRO A 17 17.22 -2.32 30.20
CA PRO A 17 15.80 -2.50 30.41
C PRO A 17 15.35 -1.87 31.74
N THR A 18 14.46 -0.89 31.66
CA THR A 18 13.96 -0.14 32.80
C THR A 18 12.44 -0.23 32.83
N ASP A 19 11.89 -0.72 33.93
CA ASP A 19 10.45 -0.80 34.16
C ASP A 19 10.01 0.30 35.12
N LEU A 20 9.12 1.16 34.64
CA LEU A 20 8.43 2.16 35.45
C LEU A 20 7.00 1.68 35.69
N VAL A 21 6.68 1.38 36.94
CA VAL A 21 5.32 1.08 37.38
C VAL A 21 4.61 2.41 37.66
N ILE A 22 3.40 2.57 37.11
CA ILE A 22 2.55 3.73 37.33
C ILE A 22 1.39 3.25 38.19
N GLU A 23 1.40 3.65 39.45
CA GLU A 23 0.35 3.31 40.42
C GLU A 23 -0.77 4.35 40.40
N ASP A 24 -1.94 3.97 40.91
CA ASP A 24 -3.06 4.88 41.06
C ASP A 24 -2.69 6.06 41.99
N GLY A 25 -3.10 7.27 41.61
CA GLY A 25 -2.84 8.49 42.37
C GLY A 25 -1.69 9.31 41.78
N LEU A 26 -0.74 9.73 42.64
CA LEU A 26 0.34 10.65 42.27
C LEU A 26 1.67 9.90 42.22
N THR A 27 2.18 9.67 41.00
CA THR A 27 3.53 9.14 40.78
C THR A 27 4.51 10.28 40.52
N GLY A 28 5.48 10.47 41.42
CA GLY A 28 6.54 11.48 41.27
C GLY A 28 7.84 10.88 40.74
N VAL A 29 8.38 11.43 39.65
CA VAL A 29 9.71 11.05 39.14
C VAL A 29 10.74 12.13 39.51
N VAL A 30 11.70 11.77 40.36
CA VAL A 30 12.75 12.67 40.85
C VAL A 30 14.14 12.19 40.44
N GLY A 31 15.09 13.12 40.37
CA GLY A 31 16.48 12.82 40.01
C GLY A 31 17.27 14.09 39.65
N PRO A 32 18.60 14.01 39.50
CA PRO A 32 19.45 15.14 39.16
C PRO A 32 19.23 15.63 37.72
N ASN A 33 19.70 16.83 37.40
CA ASN A 33 19.63 17.35 36.03
C ASN A 33 20.41 16.43 35.07
N GLY A 34 19.83 16.18 33.89
CA GLY A 34 20.43 15.30 32.89
C GLY A 34 20.19 13.80 33.08
N CYS A 35 19.53 13.35 34.16
CA CYS A 35 19.27 11.91 34.37
C CYS A 35 18.17 11.30 33.47
N GLY A 36 17.64 12.06 32.51
CA GLY A 36 16.67 11.56 31.54
C GLY A 36 15.20 11.56 31.98
N LYS A 37 14.82 12.29 33.04
CA LYS A 37 13.40 12.39 33.48
C LYS A 37 12.46 12.81 32.35
N SER A 38 12.84 13.86 31.61
CA SER A 38 12.04 14.34 30.48
C SER A 38 11.95 13.33 29.33
N ASN A 39 12.89 12.38 29.24
CA ASN A 39 12.85 11.32 28.22
C ASN A 39 11.74 10.30 28.50
N LEU A 40 11.24 10.17 29.74
CA LEU A 40 10.09 9.30 30.04
C LEU A 40 8.82 9.80 29.36
N LEU A 41 8.57 11.12 29.46
CA LEU A 41 7.43 11.76 28.80
C LEU A 41 7.54 11.66 27.26
N GLU A 42 8.75 11.75 26.74
CA GLU A 42 9.03 11.56 25.32
C GLU A 42 8.81 10.10 24.89
N ALA A 43 9.24 9.12 25.68
CA ALA A 43 8.99 7.70 25.43
C ALA A 43 7.49 7.39 25.36
N LEU A 44 6.70 7.95 26.29
CA LEU A 44 5.24 7.86 26.27
C LEU A 44 4.67 8.42 24.97
N ARG A 45 5.05 9.64 24.56
CA ARG A 45 4.60 10.23 23.29
C ARG A 45 5.00 9.39 22.08
N TRP A 46 6.21 8.83 22.12
CA TRP A 46 6.76 8.03 21.03
C TRP A 46 6.00 6.71 20.84
N VAL A 47 5.72 5.97 21.92
CA VAL A 47 4.93 4.73 21.86
C VAL A 47 3.47 5.01 21.49
N MET A 48 2.92 6.17 21.88
CA MET A 48 1.59 6.64 21.47
C MET A 48 1.48 7.05 19.99
N GLY A 49 2.57 7.00 19.21
CA GLY A 49 2.53 7.21 17.77
C GLY A 49 3.12 8.53 17.28
N GLU A 50 3.90 9.25 18.09
CA GLU A 50 4.61 10.45 17.62
C GLU A 50 5.69 10.09 16.59
N ASN A 51 5.56 10.62 15.37
CA ASN A 51 6.47 10.33 14.27
C ASN A 51 7.40 11.51 13.91
N ARG A 52 7.24 12.68 14.55
CA ARG A 52 8.10 13.84 14.28
C ARG A 52 9.37 13.79 15.12
N PRO A 53 10.58 13.78 14.50
CA PRO A 53 11.85 13.82 15.24
C PRO A 53 11.98 15.06 16.15
N THR A 54 11.45 16.21 15.69
CA THR A 54 11.45 17.46 16.46
C THR A 54 10.69 17.35 17.78
N ALA A 55 9.57 16.62 17.79
CA ALA A 55 8.80 16.36 19.01
C ALA A 55 9.57 15.45 19.99
N MET A 56 10.49 14.65 19.47
CA MET A 56 11.41 13.80 20.22
C MET A 56 12.74 14.49 20.53
N ARG A 57 12.89 15.80 20.29
CA ARG A 57 14.16 16.53 20.47
C ARG A 57 15.35 15.89 19.74
N GLY A 58 15.11 15.30 18.56
CA GLY A 58 16.11 14.72 17.66
C GLY A 58 16.05 15.35 16.28
N GLY A 59 17.13 15.23 15.51
CA GLY A 59 17.19 15.58 14.09
C GLY A 59 16.58 14.48 13.20
N GLY A 60 16.76 13.22 13.58
CA GLY A 60 16.17 12.04 12.95
C GLY A 60 15.37 11.19 13.93
N MET A 61 14.52 10.30 13.40
CA MET A 61 13.79 9.37 14.26
C MET A 61 14.72 8.33 14.90
N GLU A 62 15.86 8.04 14.27
CA GLU A 62 16.88 7.14 14.84
C GLU A 62 17.59 7.73 16.07
N ASP A 63 17.50 9.04 16.30
CA ASP A 63 18.11 9.71 17.46
C ASP A 63 17.44 9.35 18.79
N VAL A 64 16.31 8.61 18.75
CA VAL A 64 15.73 8.00 19.94
C VAL A 64 16.53 6.78 20.42
N ILE A 65 17.38 6.21 19.56
CA ILE A 65 18.25 5.09 19.89
C ILE A 65 19.46 5.61 20.66
N PHE A 66 19.83 4.93 21.76
CA PHE A 66 21.03 5.28 22.51
C PHE A 66 22.28 5.31 21.61
N ALA A 67 22.88 6.49 21.50
CA ALA A 67 24.03 6.77 20.63
C ALA A 67 25.39 6.35 21.22
N GLY A 68 25.41 5.81 22.45
CA GLY A 68 26.64 5.47 23.15
C GLY A 68 27.05 6.55 24.15
N ALA A 69 27.89 6.17 25.11
CA ALA A 69 28.55 7.03 26.08
C ALA A 69 30.00 6.57 26.25
N ALA A 70 30.83 7.36 26.94
CA ALA A 70 32.25 7.05 27.13
C ALA A 70 32.52 5.63 27.66
N THR A 71 31.61 5.09 28.49
CA THR A 71 31.73 3.76 29.10
C THR A 71 30.81 2.70 28.47
N ARG A 72 29.95 3.07 27.51
CA ARG A 72 28.91 2.17 26.99
C ARG A 72 28.75 2.29 25.47
N PRO A 73 28.77 1.18 24.72
CA PRO A 73 28.60 1.21 23.27
C PRO A 73 27.19 1.66 22.87
N ALA A 74 27.06 2.20 21.66
CA ALA A 74 25.76 2.53 21.07
C ALA A 74 24.89 1.28 20.93
N ARG A 75 23.57 1.46 21.02
CA ARG A 75 22.59 0.40 20.71
C ARG A 75 22.19 0.50 19.24
N ASN A 76 21.76 -0.65 18.70
CA ASN A 76 21.23 -0.75 17.33
C ASN A 76 19.70 -0.60 17.27
N HIS A 77 19.03 -0.70 18.41
CA HIS A 77 17.58 -0.57 18.50
C HIS A 77 17.17 0.11 19.80
N ALA A 78 15.99 0.70 19.78
CA ALA A 78 15.27 1.16 20.95
C ALA A 78 13.87 0.57 20.95
N GLU A 79 13.39 0.20 22.13
CA GLU A 79 12.07 -0.37 22.34
C GLU A 79 11.42 0.29 23.55
N VAL A 80 10.16 0.68 23.37
CA VAL A 80 9.31 1.20 24.44
C VAL A 80 8.00 0.44 24.40
N MET A 81 7.59 -0.04 25.55
CA MET A 81 6.37 -0.82 25.73
C MET A 81 5.53 -0.18 26.82
N LEU A 82 4.26 0.02 26.51
CA LEU A 82 3.28 0.63 27.38
C LEU A 82 2.16 -0.38 27.66
N SER A 83 2.00 -0.71 28.93
CA SER A 83 0.88 -1.52 29.41
C SER A 83 -0.24 -0.60 29.89
N ILE A 84 -1.45 -0.88 29.43
CA ILE A 84 -2.66 -0.11 29.69
C ILE A 84 -3.70 -1.05 30.28
N ASP A 85 -4.31 -0.63 31.38
CA ASP A 85 -5.53 -1.24 31.90
C ASP A 85 -6.74 -0.79 31.07
N ASN A 86 -7.42 -1.78 30.50
CA ASN A 86 -8.60 -1.69 29.64
C ASN A 86 -9.80 -2.46 30.24
N ALA A 87 -9.90 -2.58 31.57
CA ALA A 87 -11.04 -3.20 32.23
C ALA A 87 -12.41 -2.58 31.83
N GLU A 88 -12.44 -1.28 31.52
CA GLU A 88 -13.63 -0.56 31.05
C GLU A 88 -13.97 -0.80 29.56
N ARG A 89 -13.16 -1.61 28.85
CA ARG A 89 -13.37 -2.00 27.45
C ARG A 89 -13.60 -0.82 26.50
N LEU A 90 -12.87 0.27 26.71
CA LEU A 90 -12.94 1.49 25.91
C LEU A 90 -12.14 1.42 24.60
N ALA A 91 -11.36 0.36 24.39
CA ALA A 91 -10.61 0.15 23.17
C ALA A 91 -11.53 -0.15 21.97
N PRO A 92 -11.11 0.19 20.73
CA PRO A 92 -11.80 -0.22 19.51
C PRO A 92 -12.04 -1.73 19.48
N ALA A 93 -13.18 -2.15 18.93
CA ALA A 93 -13.61 -3.54 18.91
C ALA A 93 -12.55 -4.53 18.39
N ALA A 94 -11.69 -4.11 17.45
CA ALA A 94 -10.62 -4.94 16.90
C ALA A 94 -9.51 -5.31 17.91
N PHE A 95 -9.42 -4.58 19.02
CA PHE A 95 -8.38 -4.73 20.05
C PHE A 95 -8.96 -4.92 21.44
N ASN A 96 -10.28 -5.04 21.58
CA ASN A 96 -10.98 -5.01 22.86
C ASN A 96 -11.19 -6.40 23.47
N ASP A 97 -10.39 -7.39 23.07
CA ASP A 97 -10.55 -8.78 23.52
C ASP A 97 -9.96 -9.03 24.90
N ALA A 98 -9.02 -8.19 25.35
CA ALA A 98 -8.29 -8.35 26.62
C ALA A 98 -8.53 -7.18 27.59
N ASP A 99 -8.47 -7.49 28.89
CA ASP A 99 -8.54 -6.50 29.98
C ASP A 99 -7.26 -5.67 30.09
N THR A 100 -6.14 -6.19 29.58
CA THR A 100 -4.85 -5.47 29.51
C THR A 100 -4.41 -5.32 28.07
N LEU A 101 -4.01 -4.10 27.68
CA LEU A 101 -3.42 -3.82 26.39
C LEU A 101 -1.94 -3.53 26.53
N GLU A 102 -1.12 -4.21 25.73
CA GLU A 102 0.31 -3.97 25.65
C GLU A 102 0.65 -3.41 24.27
N ILE A 103 1.12 -2.17 24.24
CA ILE A 103 1.50 -1.47 23.00
C ILE A 103 3.01 -1.28 23.02
N GLY A 104 3.68 -1.89 22.07
CA GLY A 104 5.13 -1.79 21.87
C GLY A 104 5.46 -1.02 20.61
N ARG A 105 6.45 -0.14 20.69
CA ARG A 105 7.11 0.44 19.52
C ARG A 105 8.60 0.13 19.59
N ARG A 106 9.13 -0.42 18.50
CA ARG A 106 10.55 -0.72 18.34
C ARG A 106 11.08 -0.05 17.10
N ILE A 107 12.24 0.58 17.20
CA ILE A 107 12.99 1.10 16.05
C ILE A 107 14.35 0.43 16.00
N THR A 108 14.77 0.04 14.81
CA THR A 108 16.11 -0.49 14.56
C THR A 108 16.75 0.40 13.49
N ARG A 109 18.04 0.70 13.65
CA ARG A 109 18.82 1.46 12.64
C ARG A 109 18.65 0.82 11.28
N ASP A 110 18.45 1.64 10.25
CA ASP A 110 18.30 1.24 8.85
C ASP A 110 17.03 0.42 8.49
N LEU A 111 16.37 -0.21 9.47
CA LEU A 111 15.16 -1.02 9.26
C LEU A 111 13.86 -0.26 9.57
N GLY A 112 13.96 0.89 10.26
CA GLY A 112 12.81 1.73 10.61
C GLY A 112 12.05 1.27 11.86
N SER A 113 10.83 1.79 12.03
CA SER A 113 10.00 1.54 13.22
C SER A 113 8.88 0.53 12.97
N ALA A 114 8.76 -0.45 13.87
CA ALA A 114 7.67 -1.42 13.93
C ALA A 114 6.81 -1.19 15.19
N TYR A 115 5.51 -1.40 15.04
CA TYR A 115 4.55 -1.34 16.15
C TYR A 115 3.98 -2.73 16.42
N ARG A 116 3.77 -3.02 17.69
CA ARG A 116 3.19 -4.26 18.17
C ARG A 116 2.07 -3.94 19.15
N LEU A 117 0.98 -4.68 19.07
CA LEU A 117 -0.13 -4.62 20.03
C LEU A 117 -0.45 -6.05 20.45
N ASN A 118 -0.35 -6.34 21.75
CA ASN A 118 -0.49 -7.68 22.34
C ASN A 118 0.33 -8.74 21.57
N GLY A 119 1.57 -8.38 21.22
CA GLY A 119 2.51 -9.22 20.47
C GLY A 119 2.32 -9.28 18.95
N ARG A 120 1.17 -8.84 18.41
CA ARG A 120 0.86 -8.81 16.96
C ARG A 120 1.40 -7.53 16.32
N GLU A 121 1.97 -7.63 15.12
CA GLU A 121 2.38 -6.44 14.37
C GLU A 121 1.17 -5.66 13.86
N VAL A 122 1.20 -4.35 14.10
CA VAL A 122 0.11 -3.43 13.73
C VAL A 122 0.68 -2.22 12.99
N ARG A 123 -0.16 -1.50 12.25
CA ARG A 123 0.28 -0.29 11.57
C ARG A 123 0.34 0.86 12.56
N ALA A 124 1.26 1.79 12.34
CA ALA A 124 1.37 3.02 13.15
C ALA A 124 0.04 3.79 13.23
N ARG A 125 -0.73 3.76 12.13
CA ARG A 125 -2.03 4.41 12.04
C ARG A 125 -3.07 3.80 12.98
N ASP A 126 -3.05 2.49 13.17
CA ASP A 126 -4.02 1.80 14.03
C ASP A 126 -3.78 2.17 15.50
N VAL A 127 -2.51 2.27 15.90
CA VAL A 127 -2.12 2.76 17.23
C VAL A 127 -2.50 4.22 17.43
N GLN A 128 -2.30 5.08 16.43
CA GLN A 128 -2.72 6.48 16.52
C GLN A 128 -4.24 6.63 16.66
N MET A 129 -5.02 5.81 15.95
CA MET A 129 -6.49 5.82 16.06
C MET A 129 -6.96 5.33 17.43
N LEU A 130 -6.36 4.26 17.96
CA LEU A 130 -6.63 3.72 19.30
C LEU A 130 -6.56 4.83 20.37
N PHE A 131 -5.50 5.62 20.33
CA PHE A 131 -5.29 6.71 21.28
C PHE A 131 -6.12 7.96 20.99
N ALA A 132 -6.46 8.23 19.74
CA ALA A 132 -7.35 9.33 19.37
C ALA A 132 -8.78 9.09 19.87
N ASP A 133 -9.28 7.86 19.78
CA ASP A 133 -10.60 7.48 20.29
C ASP A 133 -10.64 7.53 21.83
N ALA A 134 -9.54 7.15 22.49
CA ALA A 134 -9.38 7.27 23.93
C ALA A 134 -9.12 8.72 24.42
N SER A 135 -9.15 9.72 23.53
CA SER A 135 -8.79 11.13 23.82
C SER A 135 -7.41 11.32 24.47
N THR A 136 -6.55 10.30 24.38
CA THR A 136 -5.29 10.19 25.11
C THR A 136 -4.20 9.82 24.12
N GLY A 137 -3.78 10.78 23.29
CA GLY A 137 -2.73 10.58 22.28
C GLY A 137 -1.42 11.28 22.57
N SER A 138 -0.45 11.11 21.67
CA SER A 138 0.88 11.74 21.76
C SER A 138 0.85 13.27 21.76
N GLN A 139 -0.25 13.87 21.29
CA GLN A 139 -0.52 15.31 21.29
C GLN A 139 -1.53 15.74 22.36
N SER A 140 -1.97 14.82 23.22
CA SER A 140 -2.98 15.12 24.25
C SER A 140 -2.55 16.31 25.11
N PRO A 141 -3.46 17.24 25.42
CA PRO A 141 -3.18 18.37 26.32
C PRO A 141 -2.81 17.92 27.74
N ALA A 142 -3.14 16.68 28.12
CA ALA A 142 -2.75 16.09 29.40
C ALA A 142 -1.23 15.85 29.52
N LEU A 143 -0.53 15.76 28.38
CA LEU A 143 0.92 15.63 28.36
C LEU A 143 1.51 17.04 28.25
N VAL A 144 2.07 17.55 29.34
CA VAL A 144 2.68 18.89 29.36
C VAL A 144 4.20 18.76 29.39
N ARG A 145 4.87 19.26 28.35
CA ARG A 145 6.33 19.37 28.30
C ARG A 145 6.78 20.71 28.88
N GLN A 146 8.04 20.75 29.30
CA GLN A 146 8.71 21.99 29.67
C GLN A 146 8.62 23.01 28.52
N GLY A 147 8.21 24.24 28.86
CA GLY A 147 8.04 25.34 27.90
C GLY A 147 6.72 25.33 27.12
N GLN A 148 5.93 24.25 27.17
CA GLN A 148 4.68 24.14 26.40
C GLN A 148 3.63 25.17 26.84
N ILE A 149 3.58 25.53 28.12
CA ILE A 149 2.65 26.55 28.64
C ILE A 149 2.99 27.92 28.02
N SER A 150 4.26 28.31 28.02
CA SER A 150 4.71 29.56 27.41
C SER A 150 4.46 29.58 25.90
N GLU A 151 4.66 28.45 25.23
CA GLU A 151 4.36 28.29 23.80
C GLU A 151 2.85 28.45 23.52
N LEU A 152 1.99 27.89 24.37
CA LEU A 152 0.54 28.00 24.27
C LEU A 152 0.03 29.44 24.45
N ILE A 153 0.61 30.17 25.41
CA ILE A 153 0.27 31.58 25.67
C ILE A 153 0.62 32.44 24.46
N ASN A 154 1.75 32.19 23.82
CA ASN A 154 2.20 32.93 22.65
C ASN A 154 1.66 32.39 21.31
N ALA A 155 0.96 31.25 21.32
CA ALA A 155 0.46 30.61 20.11
C ALA A 155 -0.62 31.45 19.41
N LYS A 156 -0.63 31.39 18.08
CA LYS A 156 -1.68 31.99 17.24
C LYS A 156 -3.05 31.38 17.58
N PRO A 157 -4.17 32.13 17.41
CA PRO A 157 -5.51 31.63 17.70
C PRO A 157 -5.86 30.29 17.03
N THR A 158 -5.38 30.07 15.80
CA THR A 158 -5.59 28.81 15.07
C THR A 158 -4.93 27.60 15.75
N ALA A 159 -3.71 27.75 16.27
CA ALA A 159 -3.02 26.70 16.99
C ALA A 159 -3.63 26.46 18.37
N ARG A 160 -4.07 27.53 19.05
CA ARG A 160 -4.78 27.41 20.34
C ARG A 160 -6.13 26.72 20.20
N ARG A 161 -6.88 27.02 19.14
CA ARG A 161 -8.16 26.37 18.83
C ARG A 161 -8.02 24.86 18.76
N ARG A 162 -6.99 24.34 18.07
CA ARG A 162 -6.75 22.89 17.97
C ARG A 162 -6.64 22.21 19.34
N ILE A 163 -6.00 22.85 20.30
CA ILE A 163 -5.83 22.31 21.67
C ILE A 163 -7.17 22.29 22.40
N LEU A 164 -8.01 23.31 22.20
CA LEU A 164 -9.37 23.34 22.74
C LEU A 164 -10.24 22.25 22.11
N GLU A 165 -10.11 22.00 20.81
CA GLU A 165 -10.82 20.93 20.10
C GLU A 165 -10.36 19.53 20.58
N GLU A 166 -9.07 19.37 20.87
CA GLU A 166 -8.52 18.15 21.49
C GLU A 166 -9.03 17.97 22.93
N ALA A 167 -9.08 19.03 23.73
CA ALA A 167 -9.64 19.00 25.08
C ALA A 167 -11.16 18.73 25.10
N ALA A 168 -11.87 19.19 24.07
CA ALA A 168 -13.31 18.92 23.88
C ALA A 168 -13.59 17.50 23.35
N GLY A 169 -12.56 16.69 23.05
CA GLY A 169 -12.73 15.31 22.59
C GLY A 169 -13.24 15.18 21.15
N ILE A 170 -13.32 16.28 20.38
CA ILE A 170 -13.85 16.26 19.01
C ILE A 170 -12.80 15.89 17.95
N SER A 171 -11.52 15.83 18.32
CA SER A 171 -10.42 15.49 17.40
C SER A 171 -10.54 14.10 16.78
N GLY A 172 -11.01 13.10 17.53
CA GLY A 172 -11.27 11.76 16.99
C GLY A 172 -12.36 11.75 15.91
N LEU A 173 -13.37 12.62 16.03
CA LEU A 173 -14.43 12.76 15.02
C LEU A 173 -13.89 13.38 13.73
N TYR A 174 -13.08 14.44 13.83
CA TYR A 174 -12.45 15.04 12.66
C TYR A 174 -11.54 14.05 11.93
N GLN A 175 -10.76 13.25 12.67
CA GLN A 175 -9.87 12.26 12.08
C GLN A 175 -10.65 11.16 11.35
N ARG A 176 -11.74 10.64 11.95
CA ARG A 176 -12.62 9.65 11.31
C ARG A 176 -13.32 10.21 10.07
N ARG A 177 -13.78 11.47 10.14
CA ARG A 177 -14.39 12.15 8.98
C ARG A 177 -13.38 12.25 7.83
N HIS A 178 -12.17 12.71 8.13
CA HIS A 178 -11.12 12.85 7.11
C HIS A 178 -10.73 11.50 6.50
N GLU A 179 -10.66 10.43 7.30
CA GLU A 179 -10.45 9.08 6.79
C GLU A 179 -11.58 8.60 5.88
N ALA A 180 -12.83 8.83 6.27
CA ALA A 180 -13.98 8.47 5.45
C ALA A 180 -13.99 9.25 4.13
N GLU A 181 -13.68 10.54 4.16
CA GLU A 181 -13.51 11.38 2.97
C GLU A 181 -12.41 10.85 2.04
N LEU A 182 -11.26 10.44 2.58
CA LEU A 182 -10.17 9.86 1.79
C LEU A 182 -10.58 8.54 1.14
N LYS A 183 -11.29 7.67 1.88
CA LYS A 183 -11.83 6.41 1.34
C LYS A 183 -12.86 6.65 0.25
N LEU A 184 -13.73 7.64 0.44
CA LEU A 184 -14.74 8.05 -0.55
C LEU A 184 -14.08 8.51 -1.84
N ARG A 185 -13.12 9.44 -1.77
CA ARG A 185 -12.36 9.91 -2.94
C ARG A 185 -11.61 8.79 -3.65
N GLY A 186 -11.06 7.84 -2.89
CA GLY A 186 -10.44 6.64 -3.45
C GLY A 186 -11.44 5.75 -4.19
N ALA A 187 -12.66 5.61 -3.67
CA ALA A 187 -13.72 4.86 -4.33
C ALA A 187 -14.22 5.56 -5.62
N GLU A 188 -14.39 6.88 -5.59
CA GLU A 188 -14.75 7.69 -6.76
C GLU A 188 -13.71 7.55 -7.89
N ALA A 189 -12.42 7.63 -7.55
CA ALA A 189 -11.34 7.42 -8.51
C ALA A 189 -11.34 5.99 -9.09
N ASN A 190 -11.67 4.98 -8.26
CA ASN A 190 -11.78 3.60 -8.73
C ASN A 190 -12.98 3.41 -9.67
N LEU A 191 -14.12 4.04 -9.38
CA LEU A 191 -15.31 4.01 -10.24
C LEU A 191 -15.00 4.61 -11.62
N SER A 192 -14.37 5.79 -11.66
CA SER A 192 -13.94 6.39 -12.93
C SER A 192 -13.04 5.47 -13.76
N ARG A 193 -12.11 4.74 -13.12
CA ARG A 193 -11.28 3.76 -13.85
C ARG A 193 -12.08 2.56 -14.36
N VAL A 194 -13.11 2.13 -13.63
CA VAL A 194 -13.98 1.04 -14.07
C VAL A 194 -14.79 1.50 -15.29
N ASP A 195 -15.30 2.73 -15.28
CA ASP A 195 -16.03 3.30 -16.41
C ASP A 195 -15.16 3.34 -17.67
N ASP A 196 -13.91 3.82 -17.56
CA ASP A 196 -12.94 3.79 -18.67
C ASP A 196 -12.73 2.36 -19.23
N VAL A 197 -12.64 1.37 -18.34
CA VAL A 197 -12.46 -0.04 -18.72
C VAL A 197 -13.71 -0.58 -19.42
N VAL A 198 -14.90 -0.26 -18.91
CA VAL A 198 -16.18 -0.65 -19.51
C VAL A 198 -16.31 -0.05 -20.92
N GLU A 199 -16.00 1.23 -21.10
CA GLU A 199 -16.01 1.87 -22.42
C GLU A 199 -15.02 1.21 -23.38
N SER A 200 -13.80 0.91 -22.91
CA SER A 200 -12.79 0.22 -23.72
C SER A 200 -13.25 -1.18 -24.14
N GLN A 201 -13.92 -1.93 -23.26
CA GLN A 201 -14.46 -3.25 -23.57
C GLN A 201 -15.65 -3.17 -24.52
N ALA A 202 -16.53 -2.19 -24.36
CA ALA A 202 -17.64 -1.95 -25.29
C ALA A 202 -17.13 -1.66 -26.71
N ALA A 203 -16.07 -0.86 -26.84
CA ALA A 203 -15.43 -0.58 -28.13
C ALA A 203 -14.79 -1.83 -28.76
N GLN A 204 -14.17 -2.70 -27.94
CA GLN A 204 -13.64 -3.98 -28.40
C GLN A 204 -14.76 -4.92 -28.88
N LEU A 205 -15.85 -5.04 -28.13
CA LEU A 205 -17.02 -5.85 -28.50
C LEU A 205 -17.65 -5.37 -29.82
N ALA A 206 -17.82 -4.06 -30.00
CA ALA A 206 -18.35 -3.49 -31.24
C ALA A 206 -17.45 -3.82 -32.45
N THR A 207 -16.14 -3.83 -32.25
CA THR A 207 -15.17 -4.19 -33.30
C THR A 207 -15.23 -5.68 -33.64
N LEU A 208 -15.27 -6.56 -32.63
CA LEU A 208 -15.43 -8.00 -32.82
C LEU A 208 -16.76 -8.34 -33.50
N ALA A 209 -17.85 -7.66 -33.13
CA ALA A 209 -19.16 -7.84 -33.75
C ALA A 209 -19.15 -7.45 -35.24
N ARG A 210 -18.49 -6.35 -35.60
CA ARG A 210 -18.27 -5.96 -37.01
C ARG A 210 -17.47 -7.02 -37.77
N GLN A 211 -16.35 -7.48 -37.22
CA GLN A 211 -15.53 -8.53 -37.83
C GLN A 211 -16.31 -9.83 -38.05
N ALA A 212 -17.13 -10.24 -37.08
CA ALA A 212 -17.98 -11.41 -37.18
C ALA A 212 -19.05 -11.27 -38.28
N ARG A 213 -19.67 -10.08 -38.41
CA ARG A 213 -20.60 -9.78 -39.51
C ARG A 213 -19.92 -9.84 -40.87
N THR A 214 -18.75 -9.20 -41.01
CA THR A 214 -17.98 -9.23 -42.27
C THR A 214 -17.60 -10.66 -42.65
N ARG A 215 -17.11 -11.47 -41.71
CA ARG A 215 -16.80 -12.90 -41.95
C ARG A 215 -18.03 -13.71 -42.37
N ARG A 216 -19.19 -13.46 -41.75
CA ARG A 216 -20.44 -14.13 -42.15
C ARG A 216 -20.89 -13.70 -43.55
N ALA A 217 -20.75 -12.41 -43.89
CA ALA A 217 -21.08 -11.91 -45.21
C ALA A 217 -20.16 -12.48 -46.29
N THR A 218 -18.84 -12.50 -46.06
CA THR A 218 -17.87 -13.09 -47.00
C THR A 218 -17.99 -14.60 -47.12
N ALA A 219 -18.40 -15.31 -46.07
CA ALA A 219 -18.72 -16.74 -46.15
C ALA A 219 -20.00 -17.03 -46.95
N ARG A 220 -20.92 -16.06 -47.05
CA ARG A 220 -22.19 -16.18 -47.77
C ARG A 220 -22.04 -15.80 -49.25
N SER A 221 -21.12 -14.88 -49.57
CA SER A 221 -20.61 -14.68 -50.92
C SER A 221 -19.50 -15.72 -51.20
N GLY A 222 -19.87 -16.94 -51.58
CA GLY A 222 -18.89 -17.97 -51.98
C GLY A 222 -17.89 -17.44 -53.01
N PRO A 223 -16.66 -18.00 -53.08
CA PRO A 223 -15.65 -17.49 -54.01
C PRO A 223 -16.22 -17.51 -55.44
N PRO A 224 -15.94 -16.49 -56.28
CA PRO A 224 -16.35 -16.55 -57.67
C PRO A 224 -15.73 -17.81 -58.27
N CYS A 225 -16.56 -18.72 -58.75
CA CYS A 225 -16.11 -19.85 -59.57
C CYS A 225 -15.37 -19.26 -60.78
N ALA A 226 -14.04 -19.16 -60.68
CA ALA A 226 -13.19 -18.82 -61.79
C ALA A 226 -13.30 -19.97 -62.80
N ARG A 227 -14.18 -19.81 -63.79
CA ARG A 227 -14.16 -20.64 -65.00
C ARG A 227 -12.78 -20.44 -65.65
N PRO A 228 -11.97 -21.49 -65.86
CA PRO A 228 -10.74 -21.34 -66.61
C PRO A 228 -11.10 -20.97 -68.04
N ARG A 229 -10.83 -19.73 -68.44
CA ARG A 229 -10.89 -19.30 -69.84
C ARG A 229 -9.63 -19.85 -70.51
N GLY A 230 -9.78 -20.95 -71.26
CA GLY A 230 -8.65 -21.53 -71.99
C GLY A 230 -8.91 -22.91 -72.60
N CYS A 231 -10.03 -23.09 -73.30
CA CYS A 231 -10.16 -24.13 -74.33
C CYS A 231 -11.14 -23.63 -75.39
N CYS A 232 -10.66 -22.78 -76.29
CA CYS A 232 -11.30 -22.57 -77.58
C CYS A 232 -10.72 -23.60 -78.56
N CYS A 233 -11.64 -24.37 -79.12
CA CYS A 233 -11.45 -25.45 -80.07
C CYS A 233 -10.96 -24.87 -81.40
N GLY A 234 -9.94 -25.49 -81.99
CA GLY A 234 -9.48 -25.16 -83.32
C GLY A 234 -8.55 -26.24 -83.84
N CYS A 235 -9.11 -27.29 -84.45
CA CYS A 235 -8.50 -28.10 -85.50
C CYS A 235 -9.57 -29.08 -86.03
N ALA A 236 -9.92 -28.90 -87.30
CA ALA A 236 -10.79 -29.78 -88.06
C ALA A 236 -10.06 -31.10 -88.38
N GLY A 237 -10.78 -32.22 -88.32
CA GLY A 237 -10.39 -33.49 -88.94
C GLY A 237 -9.53 -34.45 -88.10
N THR A 238 -10.09 -35.07 -87.07
CA THR A 238 -9.62 -36.38 -86.54
C THR A 238 -10.68 -37.03 -85.63
N PRO A 239 -10.99 -38.34 -85.74
CA PRO A 239 -11.97 -39.01 -84.87
C PRO A 239 -11.45 -39.22 -83.42
N PRO A 240 -12.35 -39.44 -82.44
CA PRO A 240 -12.09 -39.10 -81.04
C PRO A 240 -11.17 -40.11 -80.36
N ARG A 241 -10.08 -39.63 -79.75
CA ARG A 241 -9.33 -40.39 -78.74
C ARG A 241 -9.54 -39.78 -77.35
N ARG A 242 -9.85 -40.68 -76.41
CA ARG A 242 -10.21 -40.46 -75.01
C ARG A 242 -9.23 -39.53 -74.28
N CYS A 243 -9.76 -38.50 -73.63
CA CYS A 243 -9.09 -37.84 -72.51
C CYS A 243 -9.79 -38.22 -71.21
N ALA A 244 -9.05 -38.91 -70.34
CA ALA A 244 -9.49 -39.45 -69.07
C ALA A 244 -9.81 -38.36 -68.03
N ALA A 245 -10.84 -38.61 -67.21
CA ALA A 245 -11.20 -37.78 -66.08
C ALA A 245 -10.22 -37.98 -64.90
N PRO A 246 -9.76 -36.92 -64.21
CA PRO A 246 -9.23 -37.03 -62.87
C PRO A 246 -10.33 -36.86 -61.80
N PRO A 247 -10.16 -37.49 -60.62
CA PRO A 247 -11.27 -37.82 -59.71
C PRO A 247 -11.70 -36.67 -58.79
N ARG A 248 -12.98 -36.69 -58.43
CA ARG A 248 -13.61 -35.83 -57.40
C ARG A 248 -12.90 -36.01 -56.05
N LYS A 249 -12.24 -34.97 -55.54
CA LYS A 249 -11.80 -34.91 -54.13
C LYS A 249 -12.96 -34.46 -53.25
N SER A 250 -13.27 -35.31 -52.28
CA SER A 250 -14.33 -35.23 -51.28
C SER A 250 -14.23 -34.01 -50.36
N CYS A 251 -15.37 -33.35 -50.11
CA CYS A 251 -15.58 -32.40 -49.03
C CYS A 251 -15.28 -33.07 -47.67
N ALA A 252 -14.26 -32.57 -46.96
CA ALA A 252 -13.99 -32.98 -45.58
C ALA A 252 -14.89 -32.19 -44.62
N ARG A 253 -15.69 -32.96 -43.89
CA ARG A 253 -16.68 -32.58 -42.89
C ARG A 253 -15.98 -32.09 -41.61
N TRP A 254 -16.17 -30.83 -41.22
CA TRP A 254 -15.72 -30.32 -39.92
C TRP A 254 -16.56 -30.91 -38.79
N ARG A 255 -15.97 -31.78 -37.96
CA ARG A 255 -16.55 -32.25 -36.68
C ARG A 255 -16.16 -31.28 -35.56
N ARG A 256 -17.11 -30.92 -34.70
CA ARG A 256 -16.88 -30.24 -33.41
C ARG A 256 -16.23 -31.20 -32.39
N PRO A 257 -15.31 -30.76 -31.52
CA PRO A 257 -14.86 -31.55 -30.39
C PRO A 257 -15.87 -31.49 -29.22
N PRO A 258 -15.94 -32.51 -28.34
CA PRO A 258 -16.86 -32.55 -27.20
C PRO A 258 -16.36 -31.70 -26.01
N PRO A 259 -17.24 -31.33 -25.06
CA PRO A 259 -16.85 -30.57 -23.87
C PRO A 259 -16.22 -31.49 -22.81
N GLY A 260 -15.11 -31.06 -22.21
CA GLY A 260 -14.48 -31.69 -21.04
C GLY A 260 -15.07 -31.17 -19.71
N PRO A 261 -14.89 -31.91 -18.59
CA PRO A 261 -15.62 -31.68 -17.35
C PRO A 261 -15.03 -30.57 -16.47
N THR A 262 -15.93 -30.01 -15.65
CA THR A 262 -15.73 -29.00 -14.61
C THR A 262 -14.80 -29.48 -13.48
N GLY A 263 -13.79 -28.66 -13.13
CA GLY A 263 -12.95 -28.82 -11.94
C GLY A 263 -12.17 -27.54 -11.59
N SER A 264 -12.15 -27.21 -10.30
CA SER A 264 -11.65 -26.01 -9.60
C SER A 264 -10.18 -25.60 -9.90
N PRO A 265 -9.76 -24.35 -9.60
CA PRO A 265 -8.53 -23.77 -10.15
C PRO A 265 -7.28 -24.16 -9.34
N PRO A 266 -6.12 -24.41 -9.98
CA PRO A 266 -4.84 -24.42 -9.29
C PRO A 266 -4.13 -23.05 -9.36
N ALA A 267 -3.27 -22.82 -8.36
CA ALA A 267 -2.55 -21.60 -8.07
C ALA A 267 -1.67 -21.05 -9.21
N ARG A 268 -1.67 -19.73 -9.40
CA ARG A 268 -0.78 -19.01 -10.33
C ARG A 268 0.65 -18.97 -9.79
N SER A 269 1.53 -19.81 -10.34
CA SER A 269 2.98 -19.57 -10.33
C SER A 269 3.32 -18.40 -11.26
N ARG A 270 4.03 -17.38 -10.74
CA ARG A 270 4.56 -16.25 -11.50
C ARG A 270 5.57 -16.74 -12.55
N ARG A 271 5.25 -16.62 -13.86
CA ARG A 271 6.23 -16.65 -14.95
C ARG A 271 6.47 -15.22 -15.45
N ALA A 272 7.73 -14.84 -15.51
CA ALA A 272 8.22 -13.54 -15.98
C ALA A 272 7.92 -13.32 -17.48
N PRO A 273 7.72 -12.07 -17.94
CA PRO A 273 7.47 -11.76 -19.34
C PRO A 273 8.75 -11.93 -20.19
N PRO A 274 8.62 -12.32 -21.48
CA PRO A 274 9.77 -12.43 -22.40
C PRO A 274 10.36 -11.05 -22.75
N PRO A 275 11.66 -10.97 -23.11
CA PRO A 275 12.32 -9.70 -23.39
C PRO A 275 11.82 -9.06 -24.70
N LYS A 276 11.65 -7.73 -24.67
CA LYS A 276 11.26 -6.92 -25.83
C LYS A 276 12.36 -6.91 -26.92
N PRO A 277 12.01 -6.92 -28.22
CA PRO A 277 12.99 -6.81 -29.29
C PRO A 277 13.64 -5.41 -29.30
N ARG A 278 14.97 -5.36 -29.33
CA ARG A 278 15.77 -4.13 -29.43
C ARG A 278 15.74 -3.62 -30.88
N CYS A 279 15.20 -2.41 -31.10
CA CYS A 279 15.40 -1.67 -32.34
C CYS A 279 16.88 -1.27 -32.47
N ARG A 280 17.52 -1.62 -33.59
CA ARG A 280 18.85 -1.12 -33.95
C ARG A 280 18.74 0.34 -34.39
N PRO A 281 19.62 1.24 -33.94
CA PRO A 281 19.64 2.63 -34.41
C PRO A 281 20.21 2.72 -35.84
N CYS A 282 19.51 3.43 -36.72
CA CYS A 282 19.99 3.83 -38.04
C CYS A 282 21.28 4.64 -37.93
N ALA A 283 22.34 4.18 -38.60
CA ALA A 283 23.60 4.88 -38.73
C ALA A 283 23.39 6.20 -39.48
N ARG A 284 23.47 7.34 -38.77
CA ARG A 284 23.64 8.67 -39.38
C ARG A 284 25.07 8.79 -39.88
N ARG A 285 25.25 8.93 -41.19
CA ARG A 285 26.53 9.34 -41.80
C ARG A 285 26.90 10.73 -41.27
N ARG A 286 28.09 10.86 -40.69
CA ARG A 286 28.72 12.14 -40.37
C ARG A 286 29.29 12.75 -41.67
N PRO A 287 29.11 14.04 -41.96
CA PRO A 287 29.92 14.73 -42.95
C PRO A 287 31.29 15.12 -42.35
N SER A 288 32.34 14.92 -43.13
CA SER A 288 33.74 15.28 -42.86
C SER A 288 33.95 16.81 -42.82
N PRO A 289 34.95 17.32 -42.07
CA PRO A 289 35.29 18.74 -42.06
C PRO A 289 36.19 19.11 -43.26
N LEU A 290 35.93 20.28 -43.86
CA LEU A 290 36.88 20.96 -44.75
C LEU A 290 37.78 21.91 -43.92
N PRO A 291 39.05 22.12 -44.31
CA PRO A 291 40.03 22.88 -43.55
C PRO A 291 39.91 24.40 -43.78
N CYS A 292 40.65 25.14 -42.94
CA CYS A 292 40.75 26.60 -42.77
C CYS A 292 40.75 27.47 -44.04
#